data_AF-A0A3N5LFX1-F1
#
_entry.id   AF-A0A3N5LFX1-F1
#
_cell.length_a   1.000
_cell.length_b   1.000
_cell.length_c   1.000
_cell.angle_alpha   90.00
_cell.angle_beta   90.00
_cell.angle_gamma   90.00
#
_symmetry.space_group_name_H-M   'P 1'
#
loop_
_entity.id
_entity.type
_entity.pdbx_description
1 polymer ?
#
loop_
_entity_poly.entity_id
_entity_poly.type
_entity_poly.pdbx_seq_one_letter_code
_entity_poly.pdbx_strand_id
1 'polypeptide(L)'
;MNSEIKSRWSSQTKLVVSVSLLILVIYLLFRFSIIFPPMILAIILAFILSPIVNFFQSRLRLRRGLATLLSYLILLAVLITLPMLLTPLLVAQVADFNVDIEMVVERAEILLGHDIRIAGFVIDGASIIQQVVVALRDLVEPIFTQTFELVVEVISSIVWIIFIFVVSFYLVKDGPTLKAWAEKLPPP
;
A
#
# COMPACT_ATOMS: atom_id res chain seq x y z
N MET A 1 47.38 42.68 -21.92
CA MET A 1 46.07 43.27 -22.27
C MET A 1 45.03 42.32 -21.70
N ASN A 2 44.64 42.55 -20.45
CA ASN A 2 43.86 41.59 -19.65
C ASN A 2 42.38 41.92 -19.80
N SER A 3 41.66 41.14 -20.60
CA SER A 3 40.21 41.24 -20.71
C SER A 3 39.55 40.48 -19.56
N GLU A 4 39.22 41.20 -18.49
CA GLU A 4 38.33 40.69 -17.44
C GLU A 4 36.95 40.39 -18.03
N ILE A 5 36.57 39.11 -18.04
CA ILE A 5 35.23 38.67 -18.41
C ILE A 5 34.31 38.99 -17.23
N LYS A 6 33.81 40.23 -17.15
CA LYS A 6 32.77 40.60 -16.19
C LYS A 6 31.45 39.96 -16.59
N SER A 7 31.06 38.94 -15.82
CA SER A 7 29.71 38.37 -15.78
C SER A 7 28.67 39.50 -15.73
N ARG A 8 27.86 39.64 -16.80
CA ARG A 8 26.86 40.71 -17.02
C ARG A 8 25.64 40.67 -16.08
N TRP A 9 25.66 39.80 -15.08
CA TRP A 9 24.57 39.59 -14.15
C TRP A 9 24.84 40.37 -12.87
N SER A 10 23.93 41.24 -12.46
CA SER A 10 24.03 41.90 -11.16
C SER A 10 24.10 40.83 -10.06
N SER A 11 24.90 41.05 -9.01
CA SER A 11 25.03 40.11 -7.89
C SER A 11 23.66 39.75 -7.29
N GLN A 12 22.70 40.68 -7.37
CA GLN A 12 21.30 40.46 -6.99
C GLN A 12 20.60 39.42 -7.89
N THR A 13 20.75 39.50 -9.21
CA THR A 13 20.15 38.52 -10.14
C THR A 13 20.76 37.13 -9.98
N LYS A 14 22.09 37.07 -9.78
CA LYS A 14 22.79 35.79 -9.52
C LYS A 14 22.30 35.15 -8.22
N LEU A 15 22.10 35.96 -7.18
CA LEU A 15 21.58 35.48 -5.89
C LEU A 15 20.13 35.00 -6.02
N VAL A 16 19.26 35.77 -6.69
CA VAL A 16 17.86 35.38 -6.90
C VAL A 16 17.74 34.09 -7.70
N VAL A 17 18.52 33.93 -8.77
CA VAL A 17 18.49 32.69 -9.58
C VAL A 17 19.07 31.51 -8.82
N SER A 18 20.18 31.66 -8.09
CA SER A 18 20.71 30.58 -7.26
C SER A 18 19.73 30.15 -6.16
N VAL A 19 19.08 31.10 -5.48
CA VAL A 19 18.08 30.80 -4.45
C VAL A 19 16.84 30.14 -5.08
N SER A 20 16.36 30.64 -6.23
CA SER A 20 15.22 30.06 -6.93
C SER A 20 15.52 28.64 -7.43
N LEU A 21 16.72 28.40 -7.94
CA LEU A 21 17.19 27.07 -8.34
C LEU A 21 17.29 26.15 -7.12
N LEU A 22 17.80 26.65 -6.00
CA LEU A 22 17.91 25.88 -4.76
C LEU A 22 16.53 25.50 -4.21
N ILE A 23 15.57 26.43 -4.20
CA ILE A 23 14.17 26.15 -3.84
C ILE A 23 13.56 25.12 -4.80
N LEU A 24 13.77 25.26 -6.12
CA LEU A 24 13.30 24.30 -7.11
C LEU A 24 13.87 22.90 -6.86
N VAL A 25 15.17 22.79 -6.60
CA VAL A 25 15.83 21.51 -6.31
C VAL A 25 15.28 20.91 -5.01
N ILE A 26 15.16 21.70 -3.94
CA ILE A 26 14.58 21.24 -2.67
C ILE A 26 13.13 20.78 -2.88
N TYR A 27 12.33 21.54 -3.60
CA TYR A 27 10.94 21.20 -3.93
C TYR A 27 10.87 19.89 -4.73
N LEU A 28 11.72 19.73 -5.74
CA LEU A 28 11.83 18.50 -6.50
C LEU A 28 12.23 17.34 -5.59
N LEU A 29 13.26 17.49 -4.75
CA LEU A 29 13.70 16.44 -3.81
C LEU A 29 12.58 16.01 -2.86
N PHE A 30 11.82 16.96 -2.31
CA PHE A 30 10.63 16.64 -1.49
C PHE A 30 9.56 15.90 -2.30
N ARG A 31 9.32 16.31 -3.55
CA ARG A 31 8.35 15.63 -4.42
C ARG A 31 8.81 14.24 -4.82
N PHE A 32 10.11 14.05 -5.11
CA PHE A 32 10.71 12.74 -5.38
C PHE A 32 10.75 11.85 -4.14
N SER A 33 10.66 12.43 -2.93
CA SER A 33 10.62 11.67 -1.69
C SER A 33 9.52 10.62 -1.65
N ILE A 34 8.37 10.92 -2.27
CA ILE A 34 7.24 9.99 -2.34
C ILE A 34 7.53 8.75 -3.20
N ILE A 35 8.51 8.82 -4.11
CA ILE A 35 8.89 7.73 -5.02
C ILE A 35 10.00 6.86 -4.42
N PHE A 36 10.77 7.36 -3.44
CA PHE A 36 11.85 6.56 -2.83
C PHE A 36 11.36 5.28 -2.16
N PRO A 37 10.31 5.27 -1.31
CA PRO A 37 9.86 4.03 -0.66
C PRO A 37 9.53 2.90 -1.64
N PRO A 38 8.69 3.10 -2.68
CA PRO A 38 8.40 2.04 -3.65
C PRO A 38 9.63 1.70 -4.51
N MET A 39 10.53 2.65 -4.77
CA MET A 39 11.77 2.33 -5.48
C MET A 39 12.70 1.42 -4.67
N ILE A 40 12.82 1.63 -3.36
CA ILE A 40 13.58 0.74 -2.47
C ILE A 40 12.94 -0.64 -2.45
N LEU A 41 11.61 -0.72 -2.31
CA LEU A 41 10.89 -2.01 -2.37
C LEU A 41 11.11 -2.73 -3.70
N ALA A 42 11.15 -2.01 -4.82
CA ALA A 42 11.44 -2.58 -6.12
C ALA A 42 12.85 -3.18 -6.20
N ILE A 43 13.84 -2.51 -5.63
CA ILE A 43 15.23 -3.00 -5.54
C ILE A 43 15.30 -4.26 -4.67
N ILE A 44 14.66 -4.24 -3.50
CA ILE A 44 14.60 -5.40 -2.59
C ILE A 44 13.93 -6.58 -3.31
N LEU A 45 12.78 -6.35 -3.94
CA LEU A 45 12.06 -7.37 -4.70
C LEU A 45 12.91 -7.90 -5.85
N ALA A 46 13.65 -7.03 -6.55
CA ALA A 46 14.52 -7.42 -7.66
C ALA A 46 15.64 -8.33 -7.15
N PHE A 47 16.21 -7.99 -6.00
CA PHE A 47 17.23 -8.79 -5.36
C PHE A 47 16.71 -10.17 -4.94
N ILE A 48 15.51 -10.25 -4.37
CA ILE A 48 14.85 -11.52 -3.99
C ILE A 48 14.52 -12.37 -5.23
N LEU A 49 14.06 -11.76 -6.32
CA LEU A 49 13.68 -12.48 -7.54
C LEU A 49 14.87 -12.88 -8.41
N SER A 50 15.99 -12.18 -8.31
CA SER A 50 17.23 -12.47 -9.06
C SER A 50 17.67 -13.95 -8.97
N PRO A 51 17.80 -14.59 -7.78
CA PRO A 51 18.15 -16.01 -7.69
C PRO A 51 17.11 -16.92 -8.36
N ILE A 52 15.82 -16.60 -8.26
CA ILE A 52 14.74 -17.38 -8.88
C ILE A 52 14.84 -17.28 -10.41
N VAL A 53 15.08 -16.08 -10.95
CA VAL A 53 15.31 -15.87 -12.38
C VAL A 53 16.55 -16.60 -12.87
N ASN A 54 17.66 -16.55 -12.13
CA ASN A 54 18.88 -17.28 -12.47
C ASN A 54 18.67 -18.80 -12.42
N PHE A 55 17.86 -19.29 -11.47
CA PHE A 55 17.46 -20.69 -11.40
C PHE A 55 16.69 -21.11 -12.66
N PHE A 56 15.69 -20.34 -13.09
CA PHE A 56 14.96 -20.64 -14.32
C PHE A 56 15.82 -20.49 -15.58
N GLN A 57 16.70 -19.49 -15.63
CA GLN A 57 17.62 -19.32 -16.74
C GLN A 57 18.58 -20.52 -16.87
N SER A 58 19.14 -21.00 -15.77
CA SER A 58 20.13 -22.09 -15.78
C SER A 58 19.50 -23.48 -15.92
N ARG A 59 18.41 -23.77 -15.18
CA ARG A 59 17.74 -25.07 -15.20
C ARG A 59 16.86 -25.28 -16.42
N LEU A 60 16.09 -24.27 -16.82
CA LEU A 60 15.14 -24.36 -17.93
C LEU A 60 15.72 -23.80 -19.24
N ARG A 61 16.96 -23.30 -19.23
CA ARG A 61 17.66 -22.71 -20.40
C ARG A 61 16.85 -21.61 -21.09
N LEU A 62 16.03 -20.88 -20.32
CA LEU A 62 15.19 -19.81 -20.84
C LEU A 62 16.00 -18.54 -21.12
N ARG A 63 15.56 -17.77 -22.13
CA ARG A 63 16.07 -16.40 -22.33
C ARG A 63 15.74 -15.56 -21.10
N ARG A 64 16.66 -14.70 -20.66
CA ARG A 64 16.55 -13.93 -19.41
C ARG A 64 15.19 -13.23 -19.26
N GLY A 65 14.69 -12.59 -20.32
CA GLY A 65 13.37 -11.93 -20.29
C GLY A 65 12.19 -12.88 -20.02
N LEU A 66 12.23 -14.11 -20.55
CA LEU A 66 11.20 -15.13 -20.27
C LEU A 66 11.34 -15.68 -18.85
N ALA A 67 12.57 -15.90 -18.38
CA ALA A 67 12.82 -16.31 -17.00
C ALA A 67 12.33 -15.25 -16.01
N THR A 68 12.57 -13.96 -16.28
CA THR A 68 12.04 -12.85 -15.48
C THR A 68 10.51 -12.86 -15.50
N LEU A 69 9.89 -12.87 -16.68
CA LEU A 69 8.43 -12.89 -16.80
C LEU A 69 7.80 -14.06 -16.02
N LEU A 70 8.35 -15.26 -16.15
CA LEU A 70 7.87 -16.45 -15.46
C LEU A 70 7.97 -16.32 -13.94
N SER A 71 9.11 -15.81 -13.42
CA SER A 71 9.25 -15.55 -11.98
C SER A 71 8.22 -14.57 -11.46
N TYR A 72 7.91 -13.51 -12.23
CA TYR A 72 6.89 -12.54 -11.85
C TYR A 72 5.47 -13.11 -11.90
N LEU A 73 5.17 -13.95 -12.89
CA LEU A 73 3.88 -14.64 -12.96
C LEU A 73 3.68 -15.60 -11.79
N ILE A 74 4.72 -16.36 -11.42
CA ILE A 74 4.68 -17.23 -10.24
C ILE A 74 4.53 -16.42 -8.96
N LEU A 75 5.26 -15.31 -8.82
CA LEU A 75 5.10 -14.41 -7.67
C LEU A 75 3.68 -13.88 -7.55
N LEU A 76 3.06 -13.42 -8.65
CA LEU A 76 1.67 -12.97 -8.66
C LEU A 76 0.71 -14.10 -8.31
N ALA A 77 0.91 -15.29 -8.87
CA ALA A 77 0.10 -16.46 -8.55
C ALA A 77 0.17 -16.77 -7.04
N VAL A 78 1.35 -16.73 -6.44
CA VAL A 78 1.54 -16.92 -4.99
C VAL A 78 0.87 -15.80 -4.20
N LEU A 79 1.03 -14.54 -4.59
CA LEU A 79 0.43 -13.39 -3.90
C LEU A 79 -1.10 -13.37 -3.95
N ILE A 80 -1.72 -13.94 -4.98
CA ILE A 80 -3.19 -14.04 -5.09
C ILE A 80 -3.70 -15.30 -4.39
N THR A 81 -3.02 -16.43 -4.58
CA THR A 81 -3.47 -17.73 -4.05
C THR A 81 -3.28 -17.83 -2.55
N LEU A 82 -2.19 -17.30 -1.99
CA LEU A 82 -1.93 -17.38 -0.54
C LEU A 82 -3.04 -16.70 0.29
N PRO A 83 -3.43 -15.43 0.05
CA PRO A 83 -4.54 -14.82 0.76
C PRO A 83 -5.84 -15.59 0.54
N MET A 84 -6.14 -16.02 -0.68
CA MET A 84 -7.36 -16.78 -0.96
C MET A 84 -7.47 -18.08 -0.15
N LEU A 85 -6.34 -18.73 0.14
CA LEU A 85 -6.29 -19.94 0.99
C LEU A 85 -6.28 -19.61 2.48
N LEU A 86 -5.60 -18.53 2.89
CA LEU A 86 -5.43 -18.15 4.29
C LEU A 86 -6.63 -17.39 4.86
N THR A 87 -7.28 -16.53 4.07
CA THR A 87 -8.45 -15.74 4.48
C THR A 87 -9.58 -16.61 5.05
N PRO A 88 -10.09 -17.66 4.38
CA PRO A 88 -11.15 -18.47 4.96
C PRO A 88 -10.72 -19.20 6.24
N LEU A 89 -9.43 -19.57 6.36
CA LEU A 89 -8.90 -20.20 7.56
C LEU A 89 -8.90 -19.25 8.76
N LEU A 90 -8.52 -17.98 8.53
CA LEU A 90 -8.55 -16.92 9.54
C LEU A 90 -9.99 -16.53 9.88
N VAL A 91 -10.87 -16.43 8.88
CA VAL A 91 -12.29 -16.14 9.09
C VAL A 91 -12.97 -17.25 9.88
N ALA A 92 -12.69 -18.53 9.59
CA ALA A 92 -13.25 -19.64 10.37
C ALA A 92 -12.85 -19.57 11.85
N GLN A 93 -11.59 -19.20 12.15
CA GLN A 93 -11.11 -19.00 13.53
C GLN A 93 -11.80 -17.84 14.26
N VAL A 94 -12.18 -16.79 13.54
CA VAL A 94 -12.91 -15.64 14.10
C VAL A 94 -14.41 -15.89 14.12
N ALA A 95 -14.94 -16.67 13.17
CA ALA A 95 -16.35 -17.00 13.05
C ALA A 95 -16.81 -18.00 14.12
N ASP A 96 -15.92 -18.84 14.65
CA ASP A 96 -16.19 -19.60 15.88
C ASP A 96 -16.43 -18.68 17.10
N PHE A 97 -16.07 -17.40 16.99
CA PHE A 97 -16.37 -16.31 17.93
C PHE A 97 -17.58 -15.44 17.52
N ASN A 98 -18.32 -15.82 16.46
CA ASN A 98 -19.44 -15.05 15.93
C ASN A 98 -20.71 -15.25 16.79
N VAL A 99 -20.87 -14.40 17.80
CA VAL A 99 -22.17 -14.21 18.44
C VAL A 99 -23.10 -13.58 17.41
N ASP A 100 -24.21 -14.25 17.11
CA ASP A 100 -25.18 -13.84 16.10
C ASP A 100 -25.95 -12.61 16.60
N ILE A 101 -25.43 -11.41 16.31
CA ILE A 101 -25.89 -10.14 16.91
C ILE A 101 -27.38 -9.92 16.61
N GLU A 102 -27.84 -10.27 15.41
CA GLU A 102 -29.27 -10.18 15.04
C GLU A 102 -30.12 -11.12 15.90
N MET A 103 -29.67 -12.35 16.14
CA MET A 103 -30.35 -13.29 17.03
C MET A 103 -30.32 -12.84 18.50
N VAL A 104 -29.26 -12.16 18.93
CA VAL A 104 -29.16 -11.59 20.29
C VAL A 104 -30.12 -10.41 20.45
N VAL A 105 -30.24 -9.55 19.44
CA VAL A 105 -31.15 -8.40 19.45
C VAL A 105 -32.62 -8.87 19.41
N GLU A 106 -32.96 -9.81 18.53
CA GLU A 106 -34.33 -10.35 18.43
C GLU A 106 -34.75 -11.05 19.74
N ARG A 107 -33.84 -11.83 20.34
CA ARG A 107 -34.09 -12.45 21.66
C ARG A 107 -34.18 -11.41 22.78
N ALA A 108 -33.40 -10.33 22.73
CA ALA A 108 -33.46 -9.27 23.71
C ALA A 108 -34.78 -8.48 23.62
N GLU A 109 -35.28 -8.21 22.41
CA GLU A 109 -36.58 -7.55 22.18
C GLU A 109 -37.75 -8.38 22.70
N ILE A 110 -37.75 -9.70 22.46
CA ILE A 110 -38.81 -10.59 22.95
C ILE A 110 -38.82 -10.67 24.49
N LEU A 111 -37.63 -10.63 25.13
CA LEU A 111 -37.50 -10.73 26.60
C LEU A 111 -37.74 -9.40 27.33
N LEU A 112 -37.45 -8.26 26.71
CA LEU A 112 -37.46 -6.93 27.34
C LEU A 112 -38.56 -5.99 26.82
N GLY A 113 -39.29 -6.36 25.76
CA GLY A 113 -40.37 -5.57 25.16
C GLY A 113 -41.68 -5.53 25.95
N HIS A 114 -41.74 -6.11 27.16
CA HIS A 114 -42.87 -5.97 28.07
C HIS A 114 -42.59 -4.89 29.10
N ASP A 115 -43.46 -3.86 29.17
CA ASP A 115 -43.36 -2.75 30.13
C ASP A 115 -43.16 -3.24 31.56
N ILE A 116 -41.95 -3.08 32.10
CA ILE A 116 -41.65 -3.48 33.48
C ILE A 116 -42.00 -2.32 34.41
N ARG A 117 -43.22 -2.34 34.96
CA ARG A 117 -43.66 -1.38 35.98
C ARG A 117 -43.14 -1.79 37.35
N ILE A 118 -41.99 -1.25 37.77
CA ILE A 118 -41.46 -1.43 39.13
C ILE A 118 -41.80 -0.18 39.95
N ALA A 119 -42.61 -0.37 41.00
CA ALA A 119 -42.86 0.64 42.05
C ALA A 119 -43.31 2.03 41.56
N GLY A 120 -44.13 2.11 40.51
CA GLY A 120 -44.72 3.36 40.02
C GLY A 120 -43.87 4.16 39.02
N PHE A 121 -42.66 3.69 38.69
CA PHE A 121 -41.87 4.20 37.56
C PHE A 121 -42.14 3.33 36.32
N VAL A 122 -42.57 3.96 35.22
CA VAL A 122 -42.71 3.30 33.92
C VAL A 122 -41.37 3.43 33.20
N ILE A 123 -40.58 2.36 33.20
CA ILE A 123 -39.36 2.29 32.39
C ILE A 123 -39.81 1.78 31.01
N ASP A 124 -39.74 2.67 30.02
CA ASP A 124 -40.05 2.35 28.63
C ASP A 124 -38.92 1.49 28.05
N GLY A 125 -39.15 0.17 28.02
CA GLY A 125 -38.20 -0.80 27.47
C GLY A 125 -37.84 -0.50 26.02
N ALA A 126 -38.74 0.09 25.23
CA ALA A 126 -38.48 0.46 23.85
C ALA A 126 -37.39 1.53 23.73
N SER A 127 -37.32 2.48 24.68
CA SER A 127 -36.29 3.53 24.69
C SER A 127 -34.88 2.99 24.95
N ILE A 128 -34.77 1.93 25.76
CA ILE A 128 -33.49 1.27 26.06
C ILE A 128 -33.04 0.45 24.85
N ILE A 129 -33.97 -0.26 24.20
CA ILE A 129 -33.68 -1.02 22.99
C ILE A 129 -33.25 -0.10 21.84
N GLN A 130 -33.92 1.04 21.66
CA GLN A 130 -33.50 2.01 20.65
C GLN A 130 -32.07 2.51 20.89
N GLN A 131 -31.68 2.76 22.14
CA GLN A 131 -30.30 3.15 22.47
C GLN A 131 -29.30 2.04 22.16
N VAL A 132 -29.64 0.78 22.41
CA VAL A 132 -28.80 -0.37 22.05
C VAL A 132 -28.70 -0.54 20.54
N VAL A 133 -29.79 -0.39 19.80
CA VAL A 133 -29.79 -0.45 18.32
C VAL A 133 -28.97 0.69 17.73
N VAL A 134 -29.07 1.90 18.27
CA VAL A 134 -28.23 3.04 17.84
C VAL A 134 -26.77 2.76 18.15
N ALA A 135 -26.42 2.31 19.36
CA ALA A 135 -25.05 1.96 19.71
C ALA A 135 -24.47 0.84 18.83
N LEU A 136 -25.28 -0.17 18.46
CA LEU A 136 -24.88 -1.22 17.53
C LEU A 136 -24.71 -0.70 16.10
N ARG A 137 -25.60 0.19 15.64
CA ARG A 137 -25.45 0.85 14.32
C ARG A 137 -24.19 1.70 14.29
N ASP A 138 -23.90 2.45 15.34
CA ASP A 138 -22.69 3.27 15.46
C ASP A 138 -21.40 2.43 15.52
N LEU A 139 -21.49 1.15 15.93
CA LEU A 139 -20.38 0.20 15.86
C LEU A 139 -20.17 -0.39 14.46
N VAL A 140 -21.23 -0.47 13.65
CA VAL A 140 -21.20 -1.05 12.30
C VAL A 140 -20.99 0.01 11.21
N GLU A 141 -21.45 1.24 11.41
CA GLU A 141 -21.26 2.37 10.48
C GLU A 141 -19.78 2.66 10.15
N PRO A 142 -18.82 2.58 11.11
CA PRO A 142 -17.40 2.68 10.81
C PRO A 142 -16.92 1.58 9.87
N ILE A 143 -17.47 0.37 9.95
CA ILE A 143 -17.09 -0.75 9.08
C ILE A 143 -17.49 -0.45 7.64
N PHE A 144 -18.68 0.10 7.40
CA PHE A 144 -19.13 0.47 6.05
C PHE A 144 -18.30 1.63 5.47
N THR A 145 -18.03 2.65 6.27
CA THR A 145 -17.24 3.82 5.82
C THR A 145 -15.78 3.43 5.59
N GLN A 146 -15.20 2.65 6.49
CA GLN A 146 -13.85 2.10 6.33
C GLN A 146 -13.77 1.15 5.14
N THR A 147 -14.81 0.36 4.84
CA THR A 147 -14.80 -0.51 3.65
C THR A 147 -14.68 0.31 2.37
N PHE A 148 -15.36 1.46 2.28
CA PHE A 148 -15.23 2.34 1.12
C PHE A 148 -13.85 2.98 1.02
N GLU A 149 -13.29 3.47 2.13
CA GLU A 149 -11.93 4.00 2.18
C GLU A 149 -10.89 2.95 1.83
N LEU A 150 -11.03 1.72 2.34
CA LEU A 150 -10.18 0.58 2.00
C LEU A 150 -10.24 0.26 0.52
N VAL A 151 -11.41 0.33 -0.13
CA VAL A 151 -11.51 0.13 -1.59
C VAL A 151 -10.73 1.19 -2.35
N VAL A 152 -10.86 2.46 -1.97
CA VAL A 152 -10.10 3.57 -2.59
C VAL A 152 -8.60 3.43 -2.34
N GLU A 153 -8.21 3.04 -1.13
CA GLU A 153 -6.81 2.80 -0.76
C GLU A 153 -6.22 1.62 -1.54
N VAL A 154 -6.97 0.52 -1.69
CA VAL A 154 -6.57 -0.62 -2.51
C VAL A 154 -6.33 -0.19 -3.95
N ILE A 155 -7.23 0.59 -4.55
CA ILE A 155 -7.06 1.13 -5.91
C ILE A 155 -5.79 1.96 -6.02
N SER A 156 -5.54 2.85 -5.04
CA SER A 156 -4.31 3.65 -4.98
C SER A 156 -3.05 2.77 -4.83
N SER A 157 -3.13 1.74 -4.00
CA SER A 157 -2.03 0.80 -3.74
C SER A 157 -1.65 0.00 -4.99
N ILE A 158 -2.60 -0.32 -5.87
CA ILE A 158 -2.35 -1.02 -7.13
C ILE A 158 -1.39 -0.22 -8.01
N VAL A 159 -1.50 1.11 -8.06
CA VAL A 159 -0.58 1.96 -8.84
C VAL A 159 0.85 1.80 -8.33
N TRP A 160 1.04 1.84 -7.01
CA TRP A 160 2.35 1.64 -6.40
C TRP A 160 2.88 0.23 -6.58
N ILE A 161 2.04 -0.80 -6.44
CA ILE A 161 2.41 -2.21 -6.67
C ILE A 161 2.85 -2.39 -8.12
N ILE A 162 2.09 -1.88 -9.10
CA ILE A 162 2.46 -1.95 -10.51
C ILE A 162 3.80 -1.24 -10.74
N PHE A 163 3.99 -0.04 -10.17
CA PHE A 163 5.26 0.68 -10.27
C PHE A 163 6.43 -0.13 -9.72
N ILE A 164 6.28 -0.69 -8.51
CA ILE A 164 7.27 -1.55 -7.86
C ILE A 164 7.61 -2.73 -8.77
N PHE A 165 6.60 -3.42 -9.29
CA PHE A 165 6.76 -4.59 -10.14
C PHE A 165 7.44 -4.25 -11.46
N VAL A 166 7.05 -3.16 -12.11
CA VAL A 166 7.64 -2.72 -13.37
C VAL A 166 9.10 -2.35 -13.16
N VAL A 167 9.41 -1.49 -12.18
CA VAL A 167 10.78 -1.08 -11.89
C VAL A 167 11.64 -2.28 -11.52
N SER A 168 11.12 -3.15 -10.66
CA SER A 168 11.81 -4.38 -10.25
C SER A 168 12.04 -5.32 -11.43
N PHE A 169 11.07 -5.46 -12.33
CA PHE A 169 11.18 -6.28 -13.54
C PHE A 169 12.32 -5.78 -14.43
N TYR A 170 12.36 -4.47 -14.67
CA TYR A 170 13.45 -3.85 -15.43
C TYR A 170 14.80 -4.02 -14.73
N LEU A 171 14.87 -3.85 -13.41
CA LEU A 171 16.11 -4.07 -12.64
C LEU A 171 16.62 -5.51 -12.74
N VAL A 172 15.74 -6.51 -12.72
CA VAL A 172 16.17 -7.92 -12.85
C VAL A 172 16.56 -8.23 -14.29
N LYS A 173 15.78 -7.75 -15.27
CA LYS A 173 16.04 -7.97 -16.70
C LYS A 173 17.35 -7.31 -17.14
N ASP A 174 17.52 -6.02 -16.83
CA ASP A 174 18.60 -5.15 -17.31
C ASP A 174 19.70 -4.91 -16.25
N GLY A 175 19.64 -5.61 -15.12
CA GLY A 175 20.66 -5.59 -14.08
C GLY A 175 22.11 -5.78 -14.57
N PRO A 176 22.41 -6.71 -15.51
CA PRO A 176 23.78 -6.89 -16.01
C PRO A 176 24.27 -5.69 -16.82
N THR A 177 23.40 -5.07 -17.61
CA THR A 177 23.72 -3.86 -18.37
C THR A 177 23.94 -2.66 -17.47
N LEU A 178 23.15 -2.51 -16.40
CA LEU A 178 23.33 -1.47 -15.39
C LEU A 178 24.66 -1.64 -14.64
N LYS A 179 25.01 -2.88 -14.26
CA LYS A 179 26.29 -3.19 -13.63
C LYS A 179 27.47 -2.88 -14.55
N ALA A 180 27.40 -3.29 -15.82
CA ALA A 180 28.43 -3.02 -16.81
C ALA A 180 28.58 -1.52 -17.15
N TRP A 181 27.51 -0.74 -17.01
CA TRP A 181 27.56 0.72 -17.14
C TRP A 181 28.23 1.37 -15.92
N ALA A 182 27.88 0.92 -14.71
CA ALA A 182 28.48 1.40 -13.47
C ALA A 182 30.00 1.11 -13.41
N GLU A 183 30.43 -0.06 -13.87
CA GLU A 183 31.85 -0.44 -13.93
C GLU A 183 32.67 0.39 -14.93
N LYS A 184 32.02 1.07 -15.88
CA LYS A 184 32.69 1.94 -16.88
C LYS A 184 32.90 3.37 -16.39
N LEU A 185 32.31 3.76 -15.27
CA LEU A 185 32.57 5.07 -14.69
C LEU A 185 33.95 5.03 -14.01
N PRO A 186 34.84 6.00 -14.31
CA PRO A 186 36.13 6.05 -13.64
C PRO A 186 35.92 6.13 -12.12
N PRO A 187 36.70 5.39 -11.31
CA PRO A 187 36.59 5.47 -9.86
C PRO A 187 36.83 6.94 -9.42
N PRO A 188 36.03 7.46 -8.46
CA PRO A 188 36.22 8.80 -7.90
C PRO A 188 37.54 8.93 -7.13
#